data_AF-A0A3B8XWH2-F1
#
_entry.id   AF-A0A3B8XWH2-F1
#
_cell.length_a   1.000
_cell.length_b   1.000
_cell.length_c   1.000
_cell.angle_alpha   90.00
_cell.angle_beta   90.00
_cell.angle_gamma   90.00
#
_symmetry.space_group_name_H-M   'P 1'
#
loop_
_entity.id
_entity.type
_entity.pdbx_description
1 polymer ?
#
loop_
_entity_poly.entity_id
_entity_poly.type
_entity_poly.pdbx_seq_one_letter_code
_entity_poly.pdbx_strand_id
1 'polypeptide(L)'
;FYGLNHLNFYLRFDFKKGVQPDQESVNELHLLWYYPNIPVHTSPAPLADIPAQAPVNYLFHHHLGINLVNKFCWMQEAQAHHNWHAKNSRVEIAFSQCLEVSIPWADLHKEPDSSLHLIAILADHGKFRDYLPEDNLIMLQPTFRT
;
A
#
# COMPACT_ATOMS: atom_id res chain seq x y z
N PHE A 1 -2.65 -12.53 -0.98
CA PHE A 1 -4.12 -12.60 -0.80
C PHE A 1 -4.64 -11.23 -0.42
N TYR A 2 -5.88 -10.88 -0.79
CA TYR A 2 -6.51 -9.63 -0.39
C TYR A 2 -8.02 -9.82 -0.21
N GLY A 3 -8.64 -8.97 0.61
CA GLY A 3 -10.07 -9.00 0.85
C GLY A 3 -10.53 -7.80 1.67
N LEU A 4 -11.84 -7.66 1.87
CA LEU A 4 -12.43 -6.59 2.67
C LEU A 4 -13.67 -7.06 3.42
N ASN A 5 -14.02 -6.33 4.48
CA ASN A 5 -15.31 -6.38 5.15
C ASN A 5 -15.75 -4.95 5.50
N HIS A 6 -16.82 -4.82 6.29
CA HIS A 6 -17.37 -3.52 6.70
C HIS A 6 -16.47 -2.72 7.66
N LEU A 7 -15.41 -3.30 8.21
CA LEU A 7 -14.50 -2.66 9.18
C LEU A 7 -13.14 -2.33 8.56
N ASN A 8 -12.56 -3.27 7.82
CA ASN A 8 -11.21 -3.15 7.27
C ASN A 8 -11.13 -3.72 5.85
N PHE A 9 -10.08 -3.32 5.14
CA PHE A 9 -9.52 -4.16 4.08
C PHE A 9 -8.20 -4.78 4.52
N TYR A 10 -7.88 -5.92 3.92
CA TYR A 10 -6.82 -6.82 4.35
C TYR A 10 -5.92 -7.19 3.18
N LEU A 11 -4.62 -7.26 3.47
CA LEU A 11 -3.59 -7.73 2.55
C LEU A 11 -2.72 -8.78 3.25
N ARG A 12 -2.30 -9.79 2.49
CA ARG A 12 -1.33 -10.79 2.94
C ARG A 12 -0.27 -11.02 1.86
N PHE A 13 0.99 -10.91 2.26
CA PHE A 13 2.18 -11.13 1.45
C PHE A 13 2.96 -12.30 2.01
N ASP A 14 3.06 -13.39 1.24
CA ASP A 14 3.81 -14.57 1.65
C ASP A 14 5.31 -14.36 1.38
N PHE A 15 6.14 -14.65 2.38
CA PHE A 15 7.59 -14.59 2.21
C PHE A 15 8.07 -15.79 1.40
N LYS A 16 8.95 -15.56 0.42
CA LYS A 16 9.61 -16.67 -0.30
C LYS A 16 10.43 -17.48 0.70
N LYS A 17 10.11 -18.77 0.85
CA LYS A 17 10.86 -19.69 1.72
C LYS A 17 12.27 -19.89 1.16
N GLY A 18 13.28 -19.73 2.02
CA GLY A 18 14.68 -20.02 1.67
C GLY A 18 15.50 -18.84 1.14
N VAL A 19 14.94 -17.62 1.13
CA VAL A 19 15.72 -16.40 0.84
C VAL A 19 16.47 -15.98 2.11
N GLN A 20 17.80 -15.87 2.01
CA GLN A 20 18.64 -15.28 3.05
C GLN A 20 18.36 -13.76 3.10
N PRO A 21 17.91 -13.18 4.24
CA PRO A 21 17.53 -11.76 4.36
C PRO A 21 18.64 -10.77 3.97
N ASP A 22 19.87 -11.24 4.00
CA ASP A 22 21.11 -10.53 3.79
C ASP A 22 21.52 -10.38 2.31
N GLN A 23 20.78 -10.98 1.36
CA GLN A 23 21.08 -10.88 -0.08
C GLN A 23 20.06 -10.11 -0.93
N GLU A 24 18.84 -9.89 -0.45
CA GLU A 24 17.85 -9.06 -1.16
C GLU A 24 17.66 -7.74 -0.42
N SER A 25 18.21 -6.66 -0.98
CA SER A 25 18.15 -5.29 -0.47
C SER A 25 16.72 -4.74 -0.54
N VAL A 26 15.78 -5.32 0.20
CA VAL A 26 14.38 -4.91 0.30
C VAL A 26 14.04 -4.78 1.77
N ASN A 27 14.05 -3.54 2.25
CA ASN A 27 13.85 -3.21 3.65
C ASN A 27 12.47 -2.61 3.92
N GLU A 28 11.75 -2.24 2.86
CA GLU A 28 10.51 -1.49 2.95
C GLU A 28 9.47 -2.03 1.96
N LEU A 29 8.21 -2.05 2.40
CA LEU A 29 7.04 -2.26 1.57
C LEU A 29 6.18 -1.00 1.63
N HIS A 30 5.84 -0.46 0.47
CA HIS A 30 4.99 0.73 0.32
C HIS A 30 3.69 0.33 -0.36
N LEU A 31 2.58 0.45 0.36
CA LEU A 31 1.24 0.26 -0.16
C LEU A 31 0.68 1.62 -0.56
N LEU A 32 0.36 1.80 -1.82
CA LEU A 32 -0.10 3.06 -2.39
C LEU A 32 -1.41 2.84 -3.13
N TRP A 33 -2.43 3.64 -2.86
CA TRP A 33 -3.72 3.46 -3.51
C TRP A 33 -4.47 4.76 -3.76
N TYR A 34 -5.37 4.69 -4.73
CA TYR A 34 -6.34 5.73 -5.05
C TYR A 34 -7.74 5.13 -5.16
N TYR A 35 -8.74 6.02 -5.18
CA TYR A 35 -10.15 5.66 -5.27
C TYR A 35 -10.66 6.02 -6.67
N PRO A 36 -10.92 5.05 -7.56
CA PRO A 36 -11.42 5.34 -8.90
C PRO A 36 -12.75 6.11 -8.80
N ASN A 37 -12.89 7.14 -9.64
CA ASN A 37 -14.10 7.97 -9.75
C ASN A 37 -14.47 8.80 -8.51
N ILE A 38 -13.58 8.90 -7.50
CA ILE A 38 -13.78 9.77 -6.34
C ILE A 38 -12.77 10.93 -6.41
N PRO A 39 -13.23 12.19 -6.47
CA PRO A 39 -12.32 13.33 -6.48
C PRO A 39 -11.61 13.44 -5.12
N VAL A 40 -10.29 13.26 -5.15
CA VAL A 40 -9.39 13.36 -3.99
C VAL A 40 -8.07 13.99 -4.41
N HIS A 41 -7.33 14.55 -3.45
CA HIS A 41 -5.94 14.93 -3.71
C HIS A 41 -5.10 13.67 -3.96
N THR A 42 -4.16 13.77 -4.90
CA THR A 42 -3.25 12.67 -5.22
C THR A 42 -1.82 13.18 -5.36
N SER A 43 -0.87 12.33 -5.01
CA SER A 43 0.56 12.60 -5.00
C SER A 43 1.32 11.42 -5.61
N PRO A 44 2.47 11.65 -6.27
CA PRO A 44 3.32 10.55 -6.73
C PRO A 44 3.85 9.76 -5.53
N ALA A 45 4.24 8.51 -5.74
CA ALA A 45 4.82 7.72 -4.66
C ALA A 45 6.08 8.41 -4.09
N PRO A 46 6.25 8.49 -2.76
CA PRO A 46 7.33 9.23 -2.12
C PRO A 46 8.65 8.44 -2.11
N LEU A 47 9.08 7.94 -3.27
CA LEU A 47 10.27 7.13 -3.45
C LEU A 47 11.15 7.72 -4.55
N ALA A 48 12.47 7.47 -4.43
CA ALA A 48 13.43 7.75 -5.48
C ALA A 48 13.47 6.61 -6.50
N ASP A 49 14.05 6.90 -7.67
CA ASP A 49 14.31 5.93 -8.74
C ASP A 49 13.06 5.23 -9.29
N ILE A 50 11.88 5.84 -9.15
CA ILE A 50 10.63 5.31 -9.72
C ILE A 50 10.71 5.36 -11.26
N PRO A 51 10.52 4.22 -11.95
CA PRO A 51 10.48 4.20 -13.40
C PRO A 51 9.31 5.03 -13.95
N ALA A 52 9.52 5.68 -15.10
CA ALA A 52 8.48 6.42 -15.80
C ALA A 52 7.51 5.48 -16.57
N GLN A 53 7.02 4.44 -15.92
CA GLN A 53 6.10 3.44 -16.50
C GLN A 53 4.91 3.18 -15.59
N ALA A 54 3.78 2.81 -16.18
CA ALA A 54 2.62 2.37 -15.43
C ALA A 54 2.89 0.99 -14.79
N PRO A 55 2.28 0.67 -13.63
CA PRO A 55 1.45 1.55 -12.81
C PRO A 55 2.24 2.37 -11.77
N VAL A 56 3.56 2.20 -11.68
CA VAL A 56 4.40 2.81 -10.63
C VAL A 56 4.51 4.33 -10.74
N ASN A 57 4.29 4.91 -11.92
CA ASN A 57 4.28 6.36 -12.15
C ASN A 57 2.92 7.04 -11.94
N TYR A 58 1.93 6.34 -11.38
CA TYR A 58 0.61 6.91 -11.08
C TYR A 58 0.64 7.87 -9.88
N LEU A 59 -0.47 8.58 -9.67
CA LEU A 59 -0.72 9.39 -8.49
C LEU A 59 -1.65 8.64 -7.53
N PHE A 60 -1.38 8.77 -6.24
CA PHE A 60 -2.03 8.01 -5.18
C PHE A 60 -2.60 8.94 -4.11
N HIS A 61 -3.68 8.53 -3.44
CA HIS A 61 -4.28 9.32 -2.38
C HIS A 61 -3.77 8.90 -1.00
N HIS A 62 -3.55 7.60 -0.78
CA HIS A 62 -3.06 7.08 0.48
C HIS A 62 -1.76 6.30 0.29
N HIS A 63 -0.93 6.36 1.32
CA HIS A 63 0.35 5.68 1.40
C HIS A 63 0.52 5.06 2.79
N LEU A 64 0.73 3.76 2.83
CA LEU A 64 1.15 3.02 4.02
C LEU A 64 2.55 2.47 3.77
N GLY A 65 3.53 3.03 4.47
CA GLY A 65 4.90 2.51 4.47
C GLY A 65 5.08 1.52 5.60
N ILE A 66 5.78 0.43 5.33
CA ILE A 66 6.09 -0.63 6.29
C ILE A 66 7.59 -0.91 6.20
N ASN A 67 8.32 -0.68 7.29
CA ASN A 67 9.70 -1.11 7.39
C ASN A 67 9.74 -2.57 7.85
N LEU A 68 10.27 -3.43 6.98
CA LEU A 68 10.27 -4.88 7.15
C LEU A 68 11.29 -5.35 8.19
N VAL A 69 12.32 -4.54 8.46
CA VAL A 69 13.41 -4.86 9.40
C VAL A 69 12.98 -4.57 10.85
N ASN A 70 12.54 -3.35 11.13
CA ASN A 70 12.13 -2.92 12.47
C ASN A 70 10.63 -3.16 12.76
N LYS A 71 9.88 -3.64 11.76
CA LYS A 71 8.45 -3.99 11.86
C LYS A 71 7.56 -2.80 12.27
N PHE A 72 7.93 -1.61 11.84
CA PHE A 72 7.15 -0.39 12.04
C PHE A 72 6.37 -0.01 10.78
N CYS A 73 5.20 0.61 10.94
CA CYS A 73 4.46 1.19 9.82
C CYS A 73 4.04 2.63 10.10
N TRP A 74 3.81 3.39 9.02
CA TRP A 74 3.31 4.76 9.07
C TRP A 74 2.33 5.01 7.94
N MET A 75 1.34 5.85 8.20
CA MET A 75 0.30 6.19 7.25
C MET A 75 0.41 7.65 6.82
N GLN A 76 0.21 7.90 5.53
CA GLN A 76 0.16 9.23 4.95
C GLN A 76 -1.03 9.38 4.00
N GLU A 77 -1.48 10.61 3.85
CA GLU A 77 -2.54 11.02 2.91
C GLU A 77 -2.02 12.17 2.04
N ALA A 78 -2.35 12.10 0.76
CA ALA A 78 -2.03 13.13 -0.21
C ALA A 78 -2.88 14.37 0.05
N GLN A 79 -2.24 15.54 -0.01
CA GLN A 79 -2.90 16.84 0.08
C GLN A 79 -2.57 17.72 -1.14
N ALA A 80 -3.01 18.98 -1.10
CA ALA A 80 -2.75 19.94 -2.15
C ALA A 80 -1.25 20.04 -2.49
N HIS A 81 -0.97 20.34 -3.76
CA HIS A 81 0.40 20.50 -4.31
C HIS A 81 1.25 19.23 -4.26
N HIS A 82 0.64 18.05 -4.37
CA HIS A 82 1.33 16.76 -4.41
C HIS A 82 2.17 16.45 -3.16
N ASN A 83 1.73 16.94 -2.00
CA ASN A 83 2.41 16.70 -0.73
C ASN A 83 1.80 15.51 0.02
N TRP A 84 2.65 14.82 0.78
CA TRP A 84 2.25 13.76 1.69
C TRP A 84 2.20 14.29 3.12
N HIS A 85 1.10 14.05 3.81
CA HIS A 85 0.92 14.43 5.22
C HIS A 85 0.75 13.19 6.09
N ALA A 86 1.46 13.17 7.22
CA ALA A 86 1.31 12.10 8.20
C ALA A 86 -0.12 12.03 8.72
N LYS A 87 -0.60 10.82 8.93
CA LYS A 87 -1.95 10.53 9.38
C LYS A 87 -1.90 9.47 10.47
N ASN A 88 -2.62 9.72 11.56
CA ASN A 88 -2.80 8.69 12.58
C ASN A 88 -3.68 7.58 12.03
N SER A 89 -3.27 6.34 12.27
CA SER A 89 -4.07 5.18 11.89
C SER A 89 -3.85 4.05 12.89
N ARG A 90 -4.88 3.22 13.02
CA ARG A 90 -4.94 1.96 13.75
C ARG A 90 -4.65 0.79 12.80
N VAL A 91 -3.86 1.01 11.77
CA VAL A 91 -3.35 -0.09 10.93
C VAL A 91 -2.64 -1.10 11.82
N GLU A 92 -2.97 -2.36 11.61
CA GLU A 92 -2.34 -3.48 12.29
C GLU A 92 -1.49 -4.27 11.30
N ILE A 93 -0.27 -4.62 11.72
CA ILE A 93 0.63 -5.48 10.95
C ILE A 93 1.07 -6.66 11.80
N ALA A 94 1.13 -7.84 11.18
CA ALA A 94 1.62 -9.05 11.81
C ALA A 94 2.71 -9.69 10.95
N PHE A 95 3.86 -10.00 11.58
CA PHE A 95 5.00 -10.69 10.96
C PHE A 95 5.15 -12.07 11.57
N SER A 96 4.61 -13.09 10.90
CA SER A 96 4.76 -14.49 11.29
C SER A 96 5.36 -15.26 10.11
N GLN A 97 4.65 -16.24 9.54
CA GLN A 97 5.04 -16.93 8.32
C GLN A 97 4.86 -16.07 7.04
N CYS A 98 4.18 -14.94 7.18
CA CYS A 98 3.87 -13.96 6.15
C CYS A 98 3.73 -12.58 6.79
N LEU A 99 3.61 -11.54 5.97
CA LEU A 99 3.15 -10.21 6.38
C LEU A 99 1.64 -10.12 6.17
N GLU A 100 0.91 -9.83 7.24
CA GLU A 100 -0.52 -9.52 7.21
C GLU A 100 -0.73 -8.07 7.59
N VAL A 101 -1.62 -7.38 6.86
CA VAL A 101 -1.93 -5.96 7.05
C VAL A 101 -3.45 -5.81 7.13
N SER A 102 -3.94 -5.12 8.15
CA SER A 102 -5.34 -4.73 8.32
C SER A 102 -5.45 -3.22 8.36
N ILE A 103 -6.23 -2.64 7.45
CA ILE A 103 -6.42 -1.19 7.32
C ILE A 103 -7.88 -0.84 7.61
N PRO A 104 -8.16 -0.09 8.70
CA PRO A 104 -9.53 0.30 9.04
C PRO A 104 -10.09 1.33 8.06
N TRP A 105 -11.28 1.08 7.51
CA TRP A 105 -11.98 2.04 6.64
C TRP A 105 -12.24 3.37 7.33
N ALA A 106 -12.57 3.32 8.63
CA ALA A 106 -12.81 4.50 9.45
C ALA A 106 -11.61 5.46 9.48
N ASP A 107 -10.38 4.95 9.36
CA ASP A 107 -9.20 5.81 9.34
C ASP A 107 -9.03 6.50 7.98
N LEU A 108 -9.54 5.90 6.90
CA LEU A 108 -9.42 6.44 5.54
C LEU A 108 -10.45 7.54 5.25
N HIS A 109 -11.42 7.73 6.15
CA HIS A 109 -12.60 8.56 5.93
C HIS A 109 -13.31 8.21 4.61
N LYS A 110 -13.44 6.90 4.35
CA LYS A 110 -14.15 6.35 3.20
C LYS A 110 -15.18 5.35 3.68
N GLU A 111 -16.24 5.21 2.91
CA GLU A 111 -17.24 4.19 3.16
C GLU A 111 -16.63 2.80 2.93
N PRO A 112 -16.99 1.78 3.74
CA PRO A 112 -16.48 0.42 3.58
C PRO A 112 -16.81 -0.26 2.24
N ASP A 113 -17.73 0.33 1.46
CA ASP A 113 -18.08 -0.08 0.11
C ASP A 113 -17.28 0.66 -0.98
N SER A 114 -16.31 1.48 -0.61
CA SER A 114 -15.47 2.19 -1.56
C SER A 114 -14.57 1.23 -2.32
N SER A 115 -14.56 1.37 -3.64
CA SER A 115 -13.56 0.69 -4.47
C SER A 115 -12.21 1.41 -4.36
N LEU A 116 -11.11 0.66 -4.37
CA LEU A 116 -9.76 1.22 -4.42
C LEU A 116 -8.86 0.40 -5.34
N HIS A 117 -7.92 1.09 -5.97
CA HIS A 117 -6.87 0.49 -6.78
C HIS A 117 -5.52 0.71 -6.11
N LEU A 118 -4.83 -0.39 -5.80
CA LEU A 118 -3.65 -0.41 -4.96
C LEU A 118 -2.46 -1.01 -5.70
N ILE A 119 -1.27 -0.48 -5.42
CA ILE A 119 0.02 -1.07 -5.79
C ILE A 119 0.82 -1.32 -4.52
N ALA A 120 1.61 -2.39 -4.53
CA ALA A 120 2.60 -2.65 -3.51
C ALA A 120 3.99 -2.46 -4.13
N ILE A 121 4.82 -1.58 -3.56
CA ILE A 121 6.17 -1.28 -4.05
C ILE A 121 7.19 -1.76 -3.04
N LEU A 122 8.16 -2.53 -3.49
CA LEU A 122 9.32 -2.93 -2.71
C LEU A 122 10.39 -1.84 -2.83
N ALA A 123 10.95 -1.44 -1.69
CA ALA A 123 11.94 -0.38 -1.63
C ALA A 123 13.10 -0.70 -0.68
N ASP A 124 14.17 0.06 -0.87
CA ASP A 124 15.38 0.03 -0.08
C ASP A 124 15.83 1.44 0.27
N HIS A 125 15.69 1.81 1.54
CA HIS A 125 16.05 3.15 2.02
C HIS A 125 15.41 4.26 1.15
N GLY A 126 14.12 4.12 0.86
CA GLY A 126 13.35 5.06 0.04
C GLY A 126 13.59 4.97 -1.47
N LYS A 127 14.34 3.98 -1.97
CA LYS A 127 14.58 3.76 -3.40
C LYS A 127 13.76 2.60 -3.93
N PHE A 128 13.09 2.80 -5.05
CA PHE A 128 12.35 1.78 -5.75
C PHE A 128 13.24 0.56 -6.09
N ARG A 129 12.72 -0.65 -5.86
CA ARG A 129 13.36 -1.92 -6.25
C ARG A 129 12.48 -2.74 -7.18
N ASP A 130 11.22 -2.92 -6.81
CA ASP A 130 10.26 -3.73 -7.57
C ASP A 130 8.83 -3.38 -7.15
N TYR A 131 7.82 -4.00 -7.76
CA TYR A 131 6.43 -3.81 -7.40
C TYR A 131 5.57 -5.04 -7.67
N LEU A 132 4.41 -5.08 -7.02
CA LEU A 132 3.44 -6.16 -7.10
C LEU A 132 2.00 -5.59 -7.16
N PRO A 133 1.10 -6.25 -7.91
CA PRO A 133 1.38 -7.28 -8.89
C PRO A 133 2.11 -6.72 -10.12
N GLU A 134 2.85 -7.57 -10.83
CA GLU A 134 3.56 -7.20 -12.05
C GLU A 134 2.59 -6.62 -13.10
N ASP A 135 2.93 -5.46 -13.64
CA ASP A 135 2.19 -4.70 -14.66
C ASP A 135 0.69 -4.47 -14.37
N ASN A 136 0.27 -4.51 -13.09
CA ASN A 136 -1.15 -4.39 -12.73
C ASN A 136 -1.38 -3.76 -11.34
N LEU A 137 -2.64 -3.55 -10.99
CA LEU A 137 -3.09 -3.06 -9.68
C LEU A 137 -3.93 -4.12 -8.97
N ILE A 138 -3.85 -4.14 -7.64
CA ILE A 138 -4.79 -4.83 -6.77
C ILE A 138 -6.08 -4.02 -6.75
N MET A 139 -7.16 -4.59 -7.28
CA MET A 139 -8.48 -3.98 -7.28
C MET A 139 -9.31 -4.56 -6.14
N LEU A 140 -9.57 -3.73 -5.14
CA LEU A 140 -10.46 -4.03 -4.02
C LEU A 140 -11.79 -3.33 -4.28
N GLN A 141 -12.84 -4.13 -4.41
CA GLN A 141 -14.21 -3.66 -4.62
C GLN A 141 -15.17 -4.56 -3.83
N PRO A 142 -16.26 -4.00 -3.27
CA PRO A 142 -17.24 -4.82 -2.58
C PRO A 142 -17.98 -5.69 -3.59
N THR A 143 -18.15 -6.96 -3.26
CA THR A 143 -18.98 -7.84 -4.05
C THR A 143 -20.44 -7.53 -3.74
N PHE A 144 -21.13 -6.78 -4.61
CA PHE A 144 -22.59 -6.72 -4.57
C PHE A 144 -23.10 -8.11 -4.94
N ARG A 145 -23.66 -8.85 -3.97
CA ARG A 145 -24.53 -9.98 -4.31
C ARG A 145 -25.83 -9.38 -4.85
N THR A 146 -25.98 -9.36 -6.17
CA THR A 146 -27.28 -9.18 -6.83
C THR A 146 -28.19 -10.37 -6.56
#